data_AF-A0A2B7ZVI1-F1
#
_entry.id   AF-A0A2B7ZVI1-F1
#
_cell.length_a   1.000
_cell.length_b   1.000
_cell.length_c   1.000
_cell.angle_alpha   90.00
_cell.angle_beta   90.00
_cell.angle_gamma   90.00
#
_symmetry.space_group_name_H-M   'P 1'
#
loop_
_entity.id
_entity.type
_entity.pdbx_description
1 polymer ?
#
loop_
_entity_poly.entity_id
_entity_poly.type
_entity_poly.pdbx_seq_one_letter_code
_entity_poly.pdbx_strand_id
1 'polypeptide(L)'
;MELVFSNNKWRVNGREADLQRVKVFFAAWIQAEPRRKITGASADSLRALKGVEAEFFQHDIRMKKFRATGDGEETYFVQDNNVYLASIPGYRVALYDIFAMSEAEWRKKRIFDFNWTKFKSLHAAFPDPKDDFSISFNGKYFGAAGMQADTAQLNNYLDAISLLQAVRFLKKNEVPAPGQPVVTLEVRDIRDSAYVLRVFPEEQNHLRLAQTGNDFLWLDAKSWNIARTNRNKLLRR
;
A
#
# COMPACT_ATOMS: atom_id res chain seq x y z
N MET A 1 -7.85 -14.77 -3.32
CA MET A 1 -6.98 -13.87 -2.53
C MET A 1 -7.05 -14.36 -1.10
N GLU A 2 -5.93 -14.41 -0.41
CA GLU A 2 -5.83 -14.92 0.94
C GLU A 2 -5.25 -13.84 1.87
N LEU A 3 -5.88 -13.63 3.03
CA LEU A 3 -5.41 -12.72 4.07
C LEU A 3 -5.07 -13.54 5.33
N VAL A 4 -3.79 -13.60 5.68
CA VAL A 4 -3.26 -14.46 6.76
C VAL A 4 -2.54 -13.63 7.80
N PHE A 5 -2.76 -13.91 9.08
CA PHE A 5 -1.94 -13.38 10.16
C PHE A 5 -0.77 -14.33 10.44
N SER A 6 0.46 -13.91 10.16
CA SER A 6 1.67 -14.69 10.42
C SER A 6 2.86 -13.79 10.75
N ASN A 7 3.75 -14.26 11.63
CA ASN A 7 4.92 -13.50 12.10
C ASN A 7 4.55 -12.10 12.62
N ASN A 8 3.49 -12.01 13.43
CA ASN A 8 2.93 -10.78 13.99
C ASN A 8 2.52 -9.71 12.95
N LYS A 9 2.23 -10.12 11.70
CA LYS A 9 1.80 -9.23 10.62
C LYS A 9 0.67 -9.86 9.81
N TRP A 10 -0.25 -9.01 9.35
CA TRP A 10 -1.22 -9.42 8.33
C TRP A 10 -0.55 -9.42 6.96
N ARG A 11 -0.84 -10.45 6.16
CA ARG A 11 -0.29 -10.63 4.82
C ARG A 11 -1.40 -10.95 3.84
N VAL A 12 -1.39 -10.29 2.68
CA VAL A 12 -2.25 -10.62 1.54
C VAL A 12 -1.41 -11.34 0.50
N ASN A 13 -1.74 -12.59 0.17
CA ASN A 13 -0.98 -13.45 -0.74
C ASN A 13 0.55 -13.43 -0.46
N GLY A 14 0.93 -13.49 0.81
CA GLY A 14 2.33 -13.48 1.28
C GLY A 14 3.00 -12.10 1.44
N ARG A 15 2.37 -11.02 0.96
CA ARG A 15 2.89 -9.63 1.06
C ARG A 15 2.27 -8.90 2.25
N GLU A 16 2.99 -7.98 2.88
CA GLU A 16 2.45 -7.24 4.03
C GLU A 16 1.19 -6.45 3.65
N ALA A 17 0.12 -6.65 4.42
CA ALA A 17 -1.14 -5.98 4.26
C ALA A 17 -1.18 -4.66 5.05
N ASP A 18 -2.00 -3.72 4.62
CA ASP A 18 -2.26 -2.49 5.35
C ASP A 18 -3.07 -2.80 6.62
N LEU A 19 -2.44 -2.61 7.78
CA LEU A 19 -3.05 -2.92 9.07
C LEU A 19 -4.32 -2.10 9.35
N GLN A 20 -4.38 -0.84 8.93
CA GLN A 20 -5.58 -0.01 9.13
C GLN A 20 -6.73 -0.56 8.30
N ARG A 21 -6.45 -0.97 7.06
CA ARG A 21 -7.44 -1.60 6.19
C ARG A 21 -7.94 -2.93 6.75
N VAL A 22 -7.05 -3.75 7.29
CA VAL A 22 -7.42 -5.00 7.98
C VAL A 22 -8.28 -4.72 9.21
N LYS A 23 -7.93 -3.73 10.02
CA LYS A 23 -8.74 -3.32 11.19
C LYS A 23 -10.14 -2.86 10.77
N VAL A 24 -10.25 -2.02 9.74
CA VAL A 24 -11.54 -1.55 9.22
C VAL A 24 -12.36 -2.72 8.71
N PHE A 25 -11.77 -3.66 7.99
CA PHE A 25 -12.46 -4.87 7.52
C PHE A 25 -12.97 -5.72 8.68
N PHE A 26 -12.15 -6.02 9.69
CA PHE A 26 -12.60 -6.82 10.83
C PHE A 26 -13.62 -6.07 11.70
N ALA A 27 -13.49 -4.76 11.87
CA ALA A 27 -14.50 -3.96 12.54
C ALA A 27 -15.84 -4.00 11.79
N ALA A 28 -15.80 -3.81 10.46
CA ALA A 28 -16.95 -3.92 9.58
C ALA A 28 -17.59 -5.31 9.64
N TRP A 29 -16.77 -6.35 9.64
CA TRP A 29 -17.21 -7.74 9.72
C TRP A 29 -17.85 -8.10 11.07
N ILE A 30 -17.22 -7.73 12.19
CA ILE A 30 -17.74 -8.00 13.53
C ILE A 30 -19.10 -7.32 13.72
N GLN A 31 -19.26 -6.13 13.17
CA GLN A 31 -20.49 -5.34 13.26
C GLN A 31 -21.51 -5.69 12.17
N ALA A 32 -21.11 -6.44 11.13
CA ALA A 32 -22.00 -6.90 10.07
C ALA A 32 -22.88 -8.02 10.61
N GLU A 33 -23.96 -7.63 11.27
CA GLU A 33 -25.01 -8.55 11.68
C GLU A 33 -25.94 -8.83 10.48
N PRO A 34 -26.32 -10.09 10.23
CA PRO A 34 -27.42 -10.40 9.31
C PRO A 34 -28.73 -9.88 9.92
N ARG A 35 -29.07 -8.63 9.60
CA ARG A 35 -30.19 -7.92 10.27
C ARG A 35 -31.56 -8.36 9.77
N ARG A 36 -31.68 -8.59 8.46
CA ARG A 36 -32.96 -8.91 7.83
C ARG A 36 -32.76 -9.97 6.75
N LYS A 37 -33.48 -11.08 6.90
CA LYS A 37 -33.61 -12.10 5.84
C LYS A 37 -34.45 -11.51 4.70
N ILE A 38 -33.94 -11.62 3.49
CA ILE A 38 -34.66 -11.27 2.26
C ILE A 38 -35.29 -12.55 1.70
N THR A 39 -36.52 -12.44 1.20
CA THR A 39 -37.33 -13.57 0.74
C THR A 39 -38.00 -13.26 -0.60
N GLY A 40 -38.53 -14.30 -1.26
CA GLY A 40 -39.26 -14.16 -2.52
C GLY A 40 -38.38 -13.75 -3.69
N ALA A 41 -38.99 -13.13 -4.71
CA ALA A 41 -38.33 -12.79 -5.97
C ALA A 41 -37.05 -11.94 -5.79
N SER A 42 -37.03 -11.02 -4.82
CA SER A 42 -35.82 -10.23 -4.51
C SER A 42 -34.66 -11.12 -4.04
N ALA A 43 -34.93 -12.14 -3.24
CA ALA A 43 -33.89 -13.08 -2.81
C ALA A 43 -33.38 -13.94 -3.97
N ASP A 44 -34.26 -14.35 -4.90
CA ASP A 44 -33.88 -15.09 -6.10
C ASP A 44 -32.96 -14.25 -7.00
N SER A 45 -33.30 -12.97 -7.20
CA SER A 45 -32.46 -12.02 -7.96
C SER A 45 -31.09 -11.82 -7.32
N LEU A 46 -31.03 -11.57 -6.01
CA LEU A 46 -29.76 -11.38 -5.28
C LEU A 46 -28.90 -12.68 -5.27
N ARG A 47 -29.54 -13.85 -5.29
CA ARG A 47 -28.84 -15.13 -5.44
C ARG A 47 -28.20 -15.30 -6.83
N ALA A 48 -28.78 -14.71 -7.88
CA ALA A 48 -28.23 -14.75 -9.23
C ALA A 48 -27.11 -13.72 -9.48
N LEU A 49 -27.02 -12.65 -8.68
CA LEU A 49 -25.96 -11.65 -8.81
C LEU A 49 -24.58 -12.27 -8.55
N LYS A 50 -23.57 -11.77 -9.27
CA LYS A 50 -22.16 -12.09 -8.99
C LYS A 50 -21.77 -11.52 -7.62
N GLY A 51 -20.76 -12.13 -7.00
CA GLY A 51 -20.27 -11.69 -5.70
C GLY A 51 -18.93 -12.29 -5.36
N VAL A 52 -18.44 -11.94 -4.17
CA VAL A 52 -17.18 -12.44 -3.62
C VAL A 52 -17.49 -13.55 -2.64
N GLU A 53 -16.95 -14.74 -2.87
CA GLU A 53 -16.95 -15.79 -1.85
C GLU A 53 -15.93 -15.45 -0.76
N ALA A 54 -16.40 -15.42 0.48
CA ALA A 54 -15.58 -15.15 1.65
C ALA A 54 -15.66 -16.34 2.60
N GLU A 55 -14.50 -16.84 2.99
CA GLU A 55 -14.33 -17.89 3.99
C GLU A 55 -13.43 -17.39 5.11
N PHE A 56 -13.88 -17.58 6.34
CA PHE A 56 -13.17 -17.15 7.54
C PHE A 56 -12.71 -18.37 8.30
N PHE A 57 -11.43 -18.40 8.63
CA PHE A 57 -10.81 -19.49 9.36
C PHE A 57 -10.25 -18.99 10.68
N GLN A 58 -10.36 -19.83 11.70
CA GLN A 58 -9.61 -19.69 12.93
C GLN A 58 -8.74 -20.93 13.06
N HIS A 59 -7.42 -20.75 12.92
CA HIS A 59 -6.51 -21.86 12.61
C HIS A 59 -7.00 -22.58 11.33
N ASP A 60 -7.26 -23.88 11.41
CA ASP A 60 -7.73 -24.68 10.27
C ASP A 60 -9.25 -24.92 10.27
N ILE A 61 -9.97 -24.32 11.22
CA ILE A 61 -11.42 -24.50 11.35
C ILE A 61 -12.13 -23.37 10.61
N ARG A 62 -12.94 -23.74 9.62
CA ARG A 62 -13.80 -22.79 8.90
C ARG A 62 -14.93 -22.33 9.83
N MET A 63 -14.88 -21.07 10.21
CA MET A 63 -15.83 -20.44 11.12
C MET A 63 -17.09 -19.99 10.39
N LYS A 64 -16.93 -19.38 9.21
CA LYS A 64 -18.03 -18.84 8.41
C LYS A 64 -17.70 -18.92 6.92
N LYS A 65 -18.74 -19.09 6.10
CA LYS A 65 -18.68 -19.04 4.64
C LYS A 65 -19.94 -18.34 4.13
N PHE A 66 -19.77 -17.38 3.24
CA PHE A 66 -20.87 -16.70 2.55
C PHE A 66 -20.36 -16.09 1.25
N ARG A 67 -21.30 -15.68 0.40
CA ARG A 67 -21.03 -14.85 -0.77
C ARG A 67 -21.54 -13.44 -0.50
N ALA A 68 -20.64 -12.46 -0.52
CA ALA A 68 -21.00 -11.04 -0.48
C ALA A 68 -21.40 -10.56 -1.88
N THR A 69 -22.54 -9.91 -2.01
CA THR A 69 -22.99 -9.26 -3.25
C THR A 69 -23.54 -7.88 -2.94
N GLY A 70 -23.61 -7.01 -3.93
CA GLY A 70 -24.08 -5.63 -3.78
C GLY A 70 -25.18 -5.31 -4.79
N ASP A 71 -26.12 -4.49 -4.35
CA ASP A 71 -27.12 -3.85 -5.20
C ASP A 71 -27.22 -2.37 -4.77
N GLY A 72 -26.73 -1.46 -5.62
CA GLY A 72 -26.56 -0.05 -5.24
C GLY A 72 -25.63 0.12 -4.03
N GLU A 73 -26.13 0.80 -2.99
CA GLU A 73 -25.39 1.08 -1.74
C GLU A 73 -25.54 -0.02 -0.68
N GLU A 74 -26.30 -1.07 -0.97
CA GLU A 74 -26.59 -2.15 -0.03
C GLU A 74 -25.69 -3.36 -0.27
N THR A 75 -25.38 -4.08 0.81
CA THR A 75 -24.61 -5.32 0.75
C THR A 75 -25.43 -6.47 1.29
N TYR A 76 -25.36 -7.58 0.60
CA TYR A 76 -26.09 -8.80 0.93
C TYR A 76 -25.14 -9.97 1.11
N PHE A 77 -25.37 -10.75 2.16
CA PHE A 77 -24.69 -12.02 2.39
C PHE A 77 -25.60 -13.16 2.00
N VAL A 78 -25.12 -13.98 1.06
CA VAL A 78 -25.78 -15.20 0.62
C VAL A 78 -25.11 -16.39 1.29
N GLN A 79 -25.86 -17.12 2.10
CA GLN A 79 -25.39 -18.30 2.85
C GLN A 79 -26.50 -19.35 2.92
N ASP A 80 -26.18 -20.60 2.59
CA ASP A 80 -27.11 -21.75 2.67
C ASP A 80 -28.47 -21.47 2.01
N ASN A 81 -28.42 -20.85 0.82
CA ASN A 81 -29.57 -20.40 0.02
C ASN A 81 -30.43 -19.28 0.64
N ASN A 82 -30.03 -18.74 1.80
CA ASN A 82 -30.63 -17.59 2.43
C ASN A 82 -29.88 -16.31 2.06
N VAL A 83 -30.61 -15.19 2.00
CA VAL A 83 -30.05 -13.87 1.70
C VAL A 83 -30.30 -12.97 2.90
N TYR A 84 -29.26 -12.28 3.36
CA TYR A 84 -29.33 -11.36 4.49
C TYR A 84 -28.80 -10.00 4.09
N LEU A 85 -29.51 -8.94 4.46
CA LEU A 85 -28.96 -7.58 4.37
C LEU A 85 -27.86 -7.41 5.42
N ALA A 86 -26.65 -7.09 4.96
CA ALA A 86 -25.49 -6.79 5.77
C ALA A 86 -25.32 -5.26 5.87
N SER A 87 -25.27 -4.73 7.09
CA SER A 87 -25.04 -3.31 7.32
C SER A 87 -24.29 -3.09 8.63
N ILE A 88 -23.52 -2.01 8.71
CA ILE A 88 -22.90 -1.55 9.95
C ILE A 88 -23.80 -0.47 10.58
N PRO A 89 -24.23 -0.61 11.85
CA PRO A 89 -24.95 0.45 12.54
C PRO A 89 -24.17 1.79 12.50
N GLY A 90 -24.81 2.86 12.05
CA GLY A 90 -24.20 4.20 12.01
C GLY A 90 -23.28 4.47 10.81
N TYR A 91 -23.15 3.51 9.88
CA TYR A 91 -22.34 3.65 8.67
C TYR A 91 -23.18 3.34 7.43
N ARG A 92 -23.18 4.25 6.43
CA ARG A 92 -23.88 4.08 5.14
C ARG A 92 -22.91 3.68 4.02
N VAL A 93 -22.00 2.75 4.30
CA VAL A 93 -21.04 2.29 3.29
C VAL A 93 -21.41 0.87 2.86
N ALA A 94 -21.44 0.65 1.56
CA ALA A 94 -21.56 -0.68 0.98
C ALA A 94 -20.39 -1.54 1.44
N LEU A 95 -20.65 -2.51 2.31
CA LEU A 95 -19.68 -3.48 2.78
C LEU A 95 -19.07 -4.29 1.64
N TYR A 96 -19.82 -4.48 0.55
CA TYR A 96 -19.42 -5.21 -0.65
C TYR A 96 -18.07 -4.73 -1.17
N ASP A 97 -17.85 -3.41 -1.23
CA ASP A 97 -16.60 -2.84 -1.72
C ASP A 97 -15.40 -3.28 -0.89
N ILE A 98 -15.59 -3.49 0.42
CA ILE A 98 -14.54 -3.97 1.32
C ILE A 98 -14.18 -5.43 0.99
N PHE A 99 -15.17 -6.26 0.66
CA PHE A 99 -14.94 -7.65 0.22
C PHE A 99 -14.39 -7.75 -1.20
N ALA A 100 -14.75 -6.80 -2.08
CA ALA A 100 -14.37 -6.77 -3.49
C ALA A 100 -12.99 -6.17 -3.77
N MET A 101 -12.30 -5.67 -2.74
CA MET A 101 -10.95 -5.12 -2.86
C MET A 101 -9.97 -6.14 -3.46
N SER A 102 -9.18 -5.67 -4.42
CA SER A 102 -8.10 -6.42 -5.04
C SER A 102 -6.89 -6.60 -4.11
N GLU A 103 -6.02 -7.56 -4.41
CA GLU A 103 -4.75 -7.76 -3.66
C GLU A 103 -3.95 -6.45 -3.55
N ALA A 104 -3.83 -5.69 -4.63
CA ALA A 104 -3.06 -4.45 -4.67
C ALA A 104 -3.59 -3.38 -3.71
N GLU A 105 -4.90 -3.40 -3.45
CA GLU A 105 -5.56 -2.49 -2.52
C GLU A 105 -5.34 -2.89 -1.05
N TRP A 106 -5.21 -4.18 -0.78
CA TRP A 106 -4.87 -4.71 0.54
C TRP A 106 -3.42 -4.49 0.94
N ARG A 107 -2.51 -4.37 -0.03
CA ARG A 107 -1.08 -4.22 0.24
C ARG A 107 -0.76 -2.91 0.97
N LYS A 108 0.16 -2.99 1.92
CA LYS A 108 0.78 -1.82 2.53
C LYS A 108 1.52 -1.01 1.47
N LYS A 109 1.20 0.29 1.37
CA LYS A 109 1.68 1.17 0.30
C LYS A 109 2.99 1.88 0.60
N ARG A 110 3.52 1.78 1.83
CA ARG A 110 4.80 2.40 2.21
C ARG A 110 5.96 1.76 1.44
N ILE A 111 6.80 2.58 0.84
CA ILE A 111 7.93 2.11 0.00
C ILE A 111 9.10 1.66 0.87
N PHE A 112 9.55 2.54 1.76
CA PHE A 112 10.64 2.26 2.68
C PHE A 112 10.10 1.79 4.03
N ASP A 113 9.79 0.49 4.10
CA ASP A 113 9.20 -0.13 5.28
C ASP A 113 10.24 -0.82 6.16
N PHE A 114 11.17 -0.02 6.70
CA PHE A 114 12.13 -0.48 7.70
C PHE A 114 12.05 0.43 8.94
N ASN A 115 12.68 -0.01 10.03
CA ASN A 115 12.74 0.80 11.23
C ASN A 115 13.73 1.96 11.00
N TRP A 116 13.22 3.19 10.89
CA TRP A 116 14.03 4.39 10.67
C TRP A 116 15.00 4.70 11.82
N THR A 117 14.80 4.16 13.03
CA THR A 117 15.82 4.23 14.09
C THR A 117 17.07 3.39 13.76
N LYS A 118 16.98 2.50 12.77
CA LYS A 118 18.07 1.69 12.25
C LYS A 118 18.64 2.26 10.95
N PHE A 119 18.28 3.48 10.56
CA PHE A 119 18.83 4.13 9.38
C PHE A 119 20.35 4.29 9.51
N LYS A 120 21.08 3.99 8.43
CA LYS A 120 22.52 4.21 8.32
C LYS A 120 22.84 5.30 7.30
N SER A 121 22.31 5.15 6.09
CA SER A 121 22.56 6.08 4.99
C SER A 121 21.48 6.06 3.94
N LEU A 122 21.34 7.18 3.22
CA LEU A 122 20.61 7.32 1.98
C LEU A 122 21.57 7.77 0.89
N HIS A 123 21.51 7.14 -0.27
CA HIS A 123 22.19 7.59 -1.48
C HIS A 123 21.15 7.84 -2.57
N ALA A 124 21.25 8.99 -3.23
CA ALA A 124 20.43 9.34 -4.38
C ALA A 124 21.34 9.48 -5.60
N ALA A 125 21.06 8.67 -6.63
CA ALA A 125 21.77 8.66 -7.89
C ALA A 125 20.87 9.17 -9.02
N PHE A 126 21.40 10.06 -9.85
CA PHE A 126 20.74 10.70 -10.98
C PHE A 126 21.49 10.40 -12.29
N PRO A 127 20.87 10.64 -13.46
CA PRO A 127 21.56 10.48 -14.74
C PRO A 127 22.82 11.36 -14.90
N ASP A 128 22.85 12.54 -14.27
CA ASP A 128 24.07 13.35 -14.14
C ASP A 128 24.68 13.13 -12.74
N PRO A 129 25.87 12.49 -12.64
CA PRO A 129 26.52 12.22 -11.36
C PRO A 129 26.82 13.46 -10.51
N LYS A 130 26.80 14.67 -11.09
CA LYS A 130 26.97 15.92 -10.34
C LYS A 130 25.78 16.21 -9.41
N ASP A 131 24.61 15.67 -9.74
CA ASP A 131 23.39 15.80 -8.95
C ASP A 131 23.28 14.75 -7.83
N ASP A 132 24.16 13.75 -7.83
CA ASP A 132 24.20 12.70 -6.81
C ASP A 132 24.53 13.28 -5.43
N PHE A 133 23.97 12.64 -4.41
CA PHE A 133 24.32 12.95 -3.03
C PHE A 133 24.10 11.76 -2.11
N SER A 134 24.75 11.81 -0.94
CA SER A 134 24.60 10.83 0.11
C SER A 134 24.39 11.53 1.45
N ILE A 135 23.39 11.06 2.20
CA ILE A 135 23.11 11.47 3.57
C ILE A 135 23.46 10.30 4.48
N SER A 136 24.20 10.55 5.55
CA SER A 136 24.59 9.52 6.51
C SER A 136 24.62 10.07 7.93
N PHE A 137 24.38 9.19 8.91
CA PHE A 137 24.50 9.55 10.32
C PHE A 137 25.96 9.41 10.75
N ASN A 138 26.54 10.48 11.30
CA ASN A 138 27.95 10.49 11.76
C ASN A 138 28.11 10.25 13.27
N GLY A 139 27.05 9.83 13.96
CA GLY A 139 27.02 9.65 15.42
C GLY A 139 26.40 10.81 16.19
N LYS A 140 26.28 12.00 15.60
CA LYS A 140 25.65 13.18 16.23
C LYS A 140 24.51 13.78 15.43
N TYR A 141 24.69 13.90 14.11
CA TYR A 141 23.71 14.49 13.20
C TYR A 141 23.78 13.81 11.83
N PHE A 142 22.76 14.05 11.01
CA PHE A 142 22.81 13.68 9.60
C PHE A 142 23.66 14.68 8.83
N GLY A 143 24.69 14.18 8.18
CA GLY A 143 25.55 14.95 7.29
C GLY A 143 25.38 14.50 5.85
N ALA A 144 25.63 15.41 4.92
CA ALA A 144 25.66 15.09 3.52
C ALA A 144 27.09 15.26 2.97
N ALA A 145 27.64 14.20 2.36
CA ALA A 145 29.05 14.15 2.01
C ALA A 145 29.42 15.23 0.98
N GLY A 146 30.47 16.02 1.27
CA GLY A 146 30.93 17.09 0.38
C GLY A 146 29.96 18.25 0.25
N MET A 147 29.08 18.46 1.24
CA MET A 147 28.03 19.47 1.20
C MET A 147 27.81 20.13 2.57
N GLN A 148 27.72 21.47 2.57
CA GLN A 148 27.31 22.24 3.74
C GLN A 148 25.78 22.39 3.71
N ALA A 149 25.06 21.35 4.12
CA ALA A 149 23.60 21.31 4.13
C ALA A 149 23.05 21.64 5.52
N ASP A 150 21.90 22.30 5.57
CA ASP A 150 21.17 22.56 6.82
C ASP A 150 20.63 21.23 7.39
N THR A 151 20.96 20.93 8.65
CA THR A 151 20.50 19.71 9.33
C THR A 151 18.98 19.61 9.38
N ALA A 152 18.26 20.73 9.53
CA ALA A 152 16.79 20.74 9.51
C ALA A 152 16.26 20.35 8.13
N GLN A 153 16.89 20.83 7.05
CA GLN A 153 16.51 20.47 5.68
C GLN A 153 16.77 19.00 5.39
N LEU A 154 17.90 18.45 5.85
CA LEU A 154 18.20 17.02 5.73
C LEU A 154 17.20 16.16 6.50
N ASN A 155 16.84 16.55 7.72
CA ASN A 155 15.82 15.86 8.52
C ASN A 155 14.46 15.89 7.81
N ASN A 156 14.00 17.06 7.37
CA ASN A 156 12.74 17.20 6.65
C ASN A 156 12.70 16.32 5.39
N TYR A 157 13.83 16.23 4.67
CA TYR A 157 13.94 15.36 3.50
C TYR A 157 13.89 13.89 3.88
N LEU A 158 14.64 13.44 4.88
CA LEU A 158 14.61 12.05 5.37
C LEU A 158 13.23 11.66 5.88
N ASP A 159 12.56 12.55 6.61
CA ASP A 159 11.18 12.36 7.07
C ASP A 159 10.22 12.22 5.88
N ALA A 160 10.35 13.08 4.86
CA ALA A 160 9.55 12.97 3.64
C ALA A 160 9.80 11.65 2.90
N ILE A 161 11.06 11.18 2.83
CA ILE A 161 11.42 9.88 2.25
C ILE A 161 10.80 8.73 3.05
N SER A 162 10.83 8.80 4.38
CA SER A 162 10.23 7.80 5.28
C SER A 162 8.72 7.62 5.09
N LEU A 163 8.07 8.67 4.61
CA LEU A 163 6.63 8.73 4.39
C LEU A 163 6.23 8.44 2.94
N LEU A 164 7.16 8.11 2.05
CA LEU A 164 6.84 7.78 0.66
C LEU A 164 5.88 6.59 0.56
N GLN A 165 4.85 6.77 -0.26
CA GLN A 165 3.81 5.77 -0.51
C GLN A 165 3.56 5.60 -2.01
N ALA A 166 3.30 4.36 -2.41
CA ALA A 166 2.73 4.05 -3.70
C ALA A 166 1.26 4.48 -3.76
N VAL A 167 0.80 4.97 -4.90
CA VAL A 167 -0.64 5.12 -5.18
C VAL A 167 -1.27 3.74 -5.34
N ARG A 168 -0.64 2.89 -6.17
CA ARG A 168 -0.99 1.48 -6.37
C ARG A 168 0.22 0.67 -6.84
N PHE A 169 0.21 -0.62 -6.53
CA PHE A 169 1.11 -1.60 -7.15
C PHE A 169 0.52 -2.15 -8.44
N LEU A 170 1.39 -2.50 -9.39
CA LEU A 170 1.01 -3.00 -10.71
C LEU A 170 1.12 -4.50 -10.81
N LYS A 171 0.18 -5.09 -11.54
CA LYS A 171 0.28 -6.47 -12.02
C LYS A 171 1.25 -6.52 -13.20
N LYS A 172 1.84 -7.69 -13.44
CA LYS A 172 2.84 -7.91 -14.51
C LYS A 172 2.37 -7.43 -15.89
N ASN A 173 1.09 -7.60 -16.21
CA ASN A 173 0.51 -7.18 -17.49
C ASN A 173 0.15 -5.69 -17.58
N GLU A 174 0.26 -4.94 -16.48
CA GLU A 174 0.02 -3.49 -16.44
C GLU A 174 1.33 -2.68 -16.50
N VAL A 175 2.50 -3.33 -16.38
CA VAL A 175 3.79 -2.66 -16.33
C VAL A 175 4.17 -2.17 -17.73
N PRO A 176 4.28 -0.85 -17.96
CA PRO A 176 4.84 -0.32 -19.21
C PRO A 176 6.30 -0.77 -19.35
N ALA A 177 6.83 -0.86 -20.56
CA ALA A 177 8.26 -1.11 -20.77
C ALA A 177 9.07 0.04 -20.13
N PRO A 178 9.85 -0.21 -19.06
CA PRO A 178 10.54 0.86 -18.36
C PRO A 178 11.82 1.28 -19.11
N GLY A 179 12.02 2.58 -19.26
CA GLY A 179 13.29 3.15 -19.73
C GLY A 179 14.39 3.12 -18.66
N GLN A 180 15.40 3.98 -18.81
CA GLN A 180 16.42 4.15 -17.78
C GLN A 180 15.87 4.95 -16.59
N PRO A 181 16.22 4.59 -15.33
CA PRO A 181 15.80 5.34 -14.17
C PRO A 181 16.26 6.80 -14.23
N VAL A 182 15.35 7.73 -13.93
CA VAL A 182 15.65 9.17 -13.79
C VAL A 182 16.12 9.54 -12.38
N VAL A 183 15.89 8.65 -11.41
CA VAL A 183 16.51 8.69 -10.08
C VAL A 183 16.49 7.29 -9.47
N THR A 184 17.53 6.95 -8.74
CA THR A 184 17.60 5.77 -7.88
C THR A 184 17.88 6.22 -6.45
N LEU A 185 16.98 5.89 -5.54
CA LEU A 185 17.17 6.08 -4.11
C LEU A 185 17.52 4.75 -3.47
N GLU A 186 18.63 4.71 -2.75
CA GLU A 186 19.06 3.57 -1.96
C GLU A 186 19.15 3.96 -0.50
N VAL A 187 18.40 3.28 0.35
CA VAL A 187 18.46 3.45 1.81
C VAL A 187 19.07 2.19 2.41
N ARG A 188 20.05 2.35 3.29
CA ARG A 188 20.67 1.25 4.04
C ARG A 188 20.35 1.35 5.53
N ASP A 189 20.07 0.21 6.13
CA ASP A 189 20.00 0.07 7.59
C ASP A 189 21.39 -0.20 8.20
N ILE A 190 21.46 -0.20 9.53
CA ILE A 190 22.69 -0.49 10.30
C ILE A 190 23.26 -1.90 10.07
N ARG A 191 22.50 -2.81 9.44
CA ARG A 191 22.93 -4.15 9.04
C ARG A 191 23.28 -4.22 7.55
N ASP A 192 23.41 -3.06 6.89
CA ASP A 192 23.66 -2.94 5.45
C ASP A 192 22.60 -3.58 4.56
N SER A 193 21.38 -3.76 5.08
CA SER A 193 20.23 -4.15 4.24
C SER A 193 19.85 -2.98 3.35
N ALA A 194 19.87 -3.18 2.03
CA ALA A 194 19.58 -2.16 1.04
C ALA A 194 18.11 -2.18 0.61
N TYR A 195 17.48 -1.01 0.64
CA TYR A 195 16.13 -0.76 0.17
C TYR A 195 16.22 0.21 -1.00
N VAL A 196 15.77 -0.20 -2.18
CA VAL A 196 15.95 0.55 -3.42
C VAL A 196 14.61 0.96 -4.01
N LEU A 197 14.50 2.23 -4.38
CA LEU A 197 13.44 2.78 -5.21
C LEU A 197 14.06 3.32 -6.50
N ARG A 198 13.65 2.79 -7.64
CA ARG A 198 13.98 3.32 -8.97
C ARG A 198 12.76 4.03 -9.52
N VAL A 199 12.92 5.25 -10.04
CA VAL A 199 11.83 5.98 -10.68
C VAL A 199 12.18 6.20 -12.14
N PHE A 200 11.20 6.04 -13.03
CA PHE A 200 11.38 5.97 -14.47
C PHE A 200 10.70 7.14 -15.21
N PRO A 201 11.06 7.40 -16.48
CA PRO A 201 10.52 8.51 -17.24
C PRO A 201 9.04 8.31 -17.66
N GLU A 202 8.48 7.11 -17.53
CA GLU A 202 7.10 6.82 -17.91
C GLU A 202 6.11 7.46 -16.93
N GLU A 203 5.07 8.07 -17.51
CA GLU A 203 4.02 8.77 -16.79
C GLU A 203 2.65 8.37 -17.35
N GLN A 204 1.68 8.16 -16.46
CA GLN A 204 0.30 7.91 -16.82
C GLN A 204 -0.61 8.66 -15.85
N ASN A 205 -1.50 9.51 -16.35
CA ASN A 205 -2.45 10.28 -15.52
C ASN A 205 -1.77 11.04 -14.37
N HIS A 206 -0.64 11.73 -14.64
CA HIS A 206 0.18 12.42 -13.65
C HIS A 206 0.83 11.52 -12.58
N LEU A 207 0.84 10.20 -12.80
CA LEU A 207 1.53 9.24 -11.96
C LEU A 207 2.83 8.79 -12.62
N ARG A 208 3.89 8.65 -11.82
CA ARG A 208 5.22 8.24 -12.28
C ARG A 208 5.51 6.79 -12.00
N LEU A 209 6.04 6.09 -13.00
CA LEU A 209 6.39 4.68 -12.85
C LEU A 209 7.59 4.55 -11.93
N ALA A 210 7.51 3.64 -10.98
CA ALA A 210 8.62 3.32 -10.09
C ALA A 210 8.68 1.83 -9.81
N GLN A 211 9.83 1.38 -9.32
CA GLN A 211 10.08 0.01 -8.94
C GLN A 211 10.76 -0.04 -7.57
N THR A 212 10.28 -0.94 -6.72
CA THR A 212 10.94 -1.31 -5.46
C THR A 212 10.99 -2.82 -5.31
N GLY A 213 12.17 -3.36 -5.02
CA GLY A 213 12.40 -4.81 -5.12
C GLY A 213 11.98 -5.34 -6.49
N ASN A 214 11.05 -6.31 -6.49
CA ASN A 214 10.51 -6.93 -7.71
C ASN A 214 9.16 -6.33 -8.16
N ASP A 215 8.66 -5.31 -7.48
CA ASP A 215 7.35 -4.73 -7.75
C ASP A 215 7.44 -3.39 -8.48
N PHE A 216 6.55 -3.22 -9.46
CA PHE A 216 6.28 -1.93 -10.07
C PHE A 216 5.08 -1.25 -9.41
N LEU A 217 5.12 0.08 -9.35
CA LEU A 217 4.12 0.90 -8.70
C LEU A 217 4.02 2.28 -9.35
N TRP A 218 2.90 2.94 -9.11
CA TRP A 218 2.69 4.34 -9.48
C TRP A 218 2.94 5.25 -8.28
N LEU A 219 3.71 6.32 -8.47
CA LEU A 219 3.90 7.42 -7.54
C LEU A 219 3.02 8.61 -7.93
N ASP A 220 2.47 9.32 -6.95
CA ASP A 220 1.83 10.60 -7.19
C ASP A 220 2.87 11.73 -7.39
N ALA A 221 2.41 12.90 -7.82
CA ALA A 221 3.26 14.06 -8.04
C ALA A 221 4.01 14.50 -6.77
N LYS A 222 3.40 14.35 -5.58
CA LYS A 222 4.05 14.69 -4.30
C LYS A 222 5.23 13.77 -4.00
N SER A 223 5.02 12.46 -4.10
CA SER A 223 6.05 11.44 -3.88
C SER A 223 7.16 11.56 -4.91
N TRP A 224 6.81 11.83 -6.16
CA TRP A 224 7.77 12.14 -7.22
C TRP A 224 8.62 13.38 -6.89
N ASN A 225 7.99 14.47 -6.45
CA ASN A 225 8.69 15.71 -6.09
C ASN A 225 9.71 15.50 -4.96
N ILE A 226 9.35 14.67 -3.98
CA ILE A 226 10.28 14.26 -2.91
C ILE A 226 11.43 13.45 -3.54
N ALA A 227 11.12 12.38 -4.28
CA ALA A 227 12.13 11.47 -4.82
C ALA A 227 13.14 12.16 -5.77
N ARG A 228 12.69 13.13 -6.57
CA ARG A 228 13.53 13.88 -7.53
C ARG A 228 14.32 15.04 -6.92
N THR A 229 14.32 15.18 -5.60
CA THR A 229 15.10 16.22 -4.91
C THR A 229 16.57 15.89 -5.13
N ASN A 230 17.25 16.70 -5.95
CA ASN A 230 18.66 16.56 -6.25
C ASN A 230 19.52 17.40 -5.31
N ARG A 231 20.84 17.22 -5.42
CA ARG A 231 21.84 17.98 -4.67
C ARG A 231 21.57 19.48 -4.62
N ASN A 232 21.30 20.10 -5.77
CA ASN A 232 21.10 21.54 -5.88
C ASN A 232 19.86 22.04 -5.12
N LYS A 233 18.77 21.28 -5.11
CA LYS A 233 17.55 21.64 -4.36
C LYS A 233 17.73 21.46 -2.86
N LEU A 234 18.48 20.43 -2.45
CA LEU A 234 18.76 20.14 -1.05
C LEU A 234 19.65 21.19 -0.38
N LEU A 235 20.33 22.04 -1.16
CA LEU A 235 21.20 23.11 -0.68
C LEU A 235 20.55 24.50 -0.70
N ARG A 236 19.37 24.65 -1.32
CA ARG A 236 18.68 25.93 -1.35
C ARG A 236 17.99 26.18 -0.02
N ARG A 237 18.33 27.31 0.61
CA ARG A 237 17.64 27.89 1.76
C ARG A 237 16.30 28.50 1.34
#